data_AF-A0A7S0F7E9-F1
#
_entry.id   AF-A0A7S0F7E9-F1
#
_cell.length_a   1.000
_cell.length_b   1.000
_cell.length_c   1.000
_cell.angle_alpha   90.00
_cell.angle_beta   90.00
_cell.angle_gamma   90.00
#
_symmetry.space_group_name_H-M   'P 1'
#
loop_
_entity.id
_entity.type
_entity.pdbx_description
1 polymer ?
#
loop_
_entity_poly.entity_id
_entity_poly.type
_entity_poly.pdbx_seq_one_letter_code
_entity_poly.pdbx_strand_id
1 'polypeptide(L)'
;MKVSVTTLKLLAVLGTASAFLPSSRTHRQIISTTTSQLLAENAETSVSEASAEPSGSGTKSLGLLTFDLDDTLYPIAQIVEDANAAFVKAMERYGFEGVDAFDIVNTGKEVREELSASDPEKAAGLTHTEKREMAIRREMERIILARKLQECADDWATEVESLSPIVRKPAEQWAKGAISESVVQQVLTAWEMERHHSAERHVFPGVIDALKKIKEEHPDVIIGAVTDGRANPQLMTFTL
;
A
#
# COMPACT_ATOMS: atom_id res chain seq x y z
N MET A 1 -45.45 9.58 -49.04
CA MET A 1 -44.74 8.29 -48.98
C MET A 1 -43.25 8.54 -49.15
N LYS A 2 -42.47 8.24 -48.10
CA LYS A 2 -41.05 7.84 -48.12
C LYS A 2 -40.65 7.66 -46.65
N VAL A 3 -40.77 6.43 -46.16
CA VAL A 3 -40.28 6.01 -44.85
C VAL A 3 -38.87 5.47 -45.12
N SER A 4 -37.86 6.09 -44.52
CA SER A 4 -36.48 5.58 -44.55
C SER A 4 -36.16 5.04 -43.17
N VAL A 5 -36.14 3.71 -43.05
CA VAL A 5 -35.70 2.98 -41.86
C VAL A 5 -34.23 2.66 -42.07
N THR A 6 -33.36 3.27 -41.26
CA THR A 6 -31.92 2.96 -41.26
C THR A 6 -31.61 2.08 -40.06
N THR A 7 -31.49 0.78 -40.34
CA THR A 7 -31.11 -0.25 -39.37
C THR A 7 -29.59 -0.27 -39.22
N LEU A 8 -29.06 0.16 -38.07
CA LEU A 8 -27.64 0.03 -37.75
C LEU A 8 -27.38 -1.36 -37.13
N LYS A 9 -26.65 -2.22 -37.85
CA LYS A 9 -26.17 -3.51 -37.35
C LYS A 9 -24.88 -3.30 -36.56
N LEU A 10 -24.89 -3.67 -35.28
CA LEU A 10 -23.68 -3.76 -34.46
C LEU A 10 -22.98 -5.10 -34.76
N LEU A 11 -21.78 -5.03 -35.34
CA LEU A 11 -20.88 -6.17 -35.46
C LEU A 11 -20.18 -6.41 -34.11
N ALA A 12 -20.47 -7.53 -33.47
CA ALA A 12 -19.66 -8.05 -32.38
C ALA A 12 -18.44 -8.77 -32.98
N VAL A 13 -17.25 -8.24 -32.73
CA VAL A 13 -15.98 -8.93 -33.02
C VAL A 13 -15.70 -9.87 -31.85
N LEU A 14 -15.83 -11.17 -32.10
CA LEU A 14 -15.36 -12.25 -31.24
C LEU A 14 -13.85 -12.37 -31.40
N GLY A 15 -13.10 -11.91 -30.40
CA GLY A 15 -11.67 -12.18 -30.24
C GLY A 15 -11.46 -13.46 -29.43
N THR A 16 -10.82 -14.44 -30.05
CA THR A 16 -10.42 -15.74 -29.48
C THR A 16 -9.02 -15.70 -28.84
N ALA A 17 -8.82 -16.59 -27.86
CA ALA A 17 -7.55 -17.18 -27.39
C ALA A 17 -6.70 -16.28 -26.46
N SER A 18 -6.06 -16.74 -25.38
CA SER A 18 -5.66 -18.08 -24.95
C SER A 18 -5.64 -18.17 -23.43
N ALA A 19 -6.12 -19.28 -22.88
CA ALA A 19 -5.89 -19.67 -21.50
C ALA A 19 -4.45 -20.17 -21.33
N PHE A 20 -3.69 -19.54 -20.43
CA PHE A 20 -2.49 -20.11 -19.84
C PHE A 20 -2.79 -20.39 -18.36
N LEU A 21 -2.94 -21.68 -18.03
CA LEU A 21 -2.71 -22.20 -16.68
C LEU A 21 -1.22 -22.55 -16.57
N PRO A 22 -0.58 -22.19 -15.46
CA PRO A 22 -0.20 -23.19 -14.46
C PRO A 22 -0.37 -22.61 -13.04
N SER A 23 -0.33 -23.32 -11.92
CA SER A 23 -0.24 -24.72 -11.55
C SER A 23 -0.53 -24.66 -10.05
N SER A 24 -1.44 -25.51 -9.60
CA SER A 24 -1.70 -25.74 -8.19
C SER A 24 -0.44 -26.22 -7.48
N ARG A 25 0.09 -25.43 -6.54
CA ARG A 25 0.91 -25.92 -5.43
C ARG A 25 0.41 -25.34 -4.12
N THR A 26 -0.43 -26.14 -3.49
CA THR A 26 -0.59 -26.23 -2.05
C THR A 26 0.79 -26.36 -1.41
N HIS A 27 1.20 -25.43 -0.55
CA HIS A 27 1.98 -25.81 0.61
C HIS A 27 1.81 -24.82 1.78
N ARG A 28 1.32 -25.40 2.87
CA ARG A 28 1.25 -24.91 4.24
C ARG A 28 2.50 -24.13 4.69
N GLN A 29 2.23 -23.10 5.49
CA GLN A 29 3.11 -22.58 6.54
C GLN A 29 3.86 -23.70 7.28
N ILE A 30 5.16 -23.50 7.50
CA ILE A 30 5.85 -23.98 8.70
C ILE A 30 6.83 -22.88 9.12
N ILE A 31 6.55 -22.26 10.27
CA ILE A 31 7.56 -21.61 11.09
C ILE A 31 8.51 -22.72 11.55
N SER A 32 9.80 -22.64 11.26
CA SER A 32 10.81 -23.46 11.92
C SER A 32 12.10 -22.67 12.05
N THR A 33 12.34 -22.19 13.26
CA THR A 33 13.66 -21.80 13.75
C THR A 33 14.57 -23.02 13.63
N THR A 34 15.69 -22.92 12.93
CA THR A 34 16.70 -23.99 12.96
C THR A 34 18.08 -23.38 13.15
N THR A 35 18.40 -23.18 14.43
CA THR A 35 19.79 -23.16 14.89
C THR A 35 20.26 -24.62 14.90
N SER A 36 21.29 -24.96 14.12
CA SER A 36 22.02 -26.22 14.31
C SER A 36 23.48 -25.90 14.57
N GLN A 37 23.80 -25.79 15.85
CA GLN A 37 25.14 -25.98 16.39
C GLN A 37 25.43 -27.49 16.38
N LEU A 38 26.57 -27.90 15.83
CA LEU A 38 27.19 -29.18 16.13
C LEU A 38 28.45 -28.92 16.96
N LEU A 39 28.45 -29.51 18.15
CA LEU A 39 29.58 -29.64 19.07
C LEU A 39 30.64 -30.56 18.47
N ALA A 40 31.92 -30.20 18.62
CA ALA A 40 33.02 -31.16 18.73
C ALA A 40 34.15 -30.57 19.59
N GLU A 41 34.78 -31.46 20.35
CA GLU A 41 35.55 -31.26 21.58
C GLU A 41 36.94 -30.60 21.43
N ASN A 42 37.43 -30.13 22.58
CA ASN A 42 38.83 -29.80 22.85
C ASN A 42 39.78 -30.96 22.50
N ALA A 43 40.84 -30.67 21.75
CA ALA A 43 42.12 -31.39 21.82
C ALA A 43 43.26 -30.47 21.35
N GLU A 44 44.47 -30.81 21.81
CA GLU A 44 45.61 -29.95 22.10
C GLU A 44 46.41 -29.41 20.90
N THR A 45 47.16 -28.36 21.20
CA THR A 45 48.26 -27.76 20.43
C THR A 45 49.30 -28.78 19.94
N SER A 46 49.63 -28.77 18.64
CA SER A 46 51.01 -29.01 18.16
C SER A 46 51.21 -28.48 16.73
N VAL A 47 52.47 -28.21 16.41
CA VAL A 47 52.98 -27.32 15.36
C VAL A 47 53.39 -28.12 14.12
N SER A 48 53.36 -27.44 12.97
CA SER A 48 54.26 -27.58 11.81
C SER A 48 53.74 -28.17 10.49
N GLU A 49 54.02 -27.33 9.48
CA GLU A 49 54.53 -27.60 8.13
C GLU A 49 53.60 -27.89 6.96
N ALA A 50 54.00 -27.24 5.87
CA ALA A 50 53.29 -27.04 4.63
C ALA A 50 53.02 -28.34 3.90
N SER A 51 51.81 -28.45 3.36
CA SER A 51 51.56 -29.25 2.19
C SER A 51 50.53 -28.55 1.33
N ALA A 52 50.87 -28.34 0.06
CA ALA A 52 50.00 -27.78 -0.93
C ALA A 52 48.85 -28.77 -1.19
N GLU A 53 47.63 -28.36 -0.83
CA GLU A 53 46.39 -29.11 -1.02
C GLU A 53 45.49 -28.39 -2.05
N PRO A 54 44.69 -29.16 -2.79
CA PRO A 54 44.00 -28.72 -4.00
C PRO A 54 42.94 -27.67 -3.67
N SER A 55 42.69 -26.76 -4.61
CA SER A 55 41.66 -25.72 -4.54
C SER A 55 40.28 -26.33 -4.27
N GLY A 56 39.95 -26.51 -2.99
CA GLY A 56 38.62 -26.91 -2.54
C GLY A 56 37.63 -25.86 -3.00
N SER A 57 36.56 -26.30 -3.66
CA SER A 57 35.40 -25.47 -3.95
C SER A 57 34.71 -25.13 -2.62
N GLY A 58 35.28 -24.19 -1.87
CA GLY A 58 34.72 -23.71 -0.62
C GLY A 58 33.38 -23.06 -0.91
N THR A 59 32.31 -23.61 -0.34
CA THR A 59 31.02 -22.94 -0.26
C THR A 59 31.24 -21.60 0.42
N LYS A 60 31.20 -20.51 -0.35
CA LYS A 60 31.27 -19.15 0.20
C LYS A 60 30.03 -18.93 1.07
N SER A 61 30.26 -18.54 2.32
CA SER A 61 29.17 -18.20 3.24
C SER A 61 28.60 -16.84 2.82
N LEU A 62 27.34 -16.83 2.42
CA LEU A 62 26.60 -15.61 2.08
C LEU A 62 25.89 -15.10 3.34
N GLY A 63 26.15 -13.86 3.72
CA GLY A 63 25.45 -13.22 4.84
C GLY A 63 24.15 -12.55 4.38
N LEU A 64 23.14 -12.54 5.24
CA LEU A 64 21.89 -11.80 5.00
C LEU A 64 21.58 -10.94 6.22
N LEU A 65 21.50 -9.62 6.00
CA LEU A 65 21.04 -8.64 6.97
C LEU A 65 19.70 -8.09 6.48
N THR A 66 18.64 -8.35 7.22
CA THR A 66 17.33 -7.76 6.95
C THR A 66 16.90 -6.88 8.12
N PHE A 67 16.30 -5.74 7.82
CA PHE A 67 15.69 -4.88 8.83
C PHE A 67 14.30 -4.42 8.38
N ASP A 68 13.45 -4.13 9.36
CA ASP A 68 12.19 -3.43 9.09
C ASP A 68 12.51 -2.02 8.62
N LEU A 69 12.04 -1.66 7.44
CA LEU A 69 12.33 -0.38 6.81
C LEU A 69 11.77 0.76 7.66
N ASP A 70 10.54 0.57 8.12
CA ASP A 70 9.85 1.52 8.98
C ASP A 70 10.56 1.50 10.36
N ASP A 71 10.84 2.67 10.91
CA ASP A 71 11.59 2.89 12.16
C ASP A 71 13.09 2.55 12.20
N THR A 72 13.65 1.80 11.25
CA THR A 72 15.11 1.58 11.19
C THR A 72 15.84 2.70 10.45
N LEU A 73 15.31 3.16 9.32
CA LEU A 73 15.99 4.19 8.52
C LEU A 73 15.58 5.62 8.90
N TYR A 74 14.41 5.80 9.50
CA TYR A 74 13.79 7.11 9.70
C TYR A 74 12.67 7.03 10.77
N PRO A 75 12.24 8.17 11.34
CA PRO A 75 11.13 8.20 12.30
C PRO A 75 9.77 8.09 11.59
N ILE A 76 9.07 6.95 11.68
CA ILE A 76 7.81 6.73 10.93
C ILE A 76 6.73 7.74 11.28
N ALA A 77 6.67 8.19 12.55
CA ALA A 77 5.66 9.12 13.02
C ALA A 77 5.68 10.44 12.24
N GLN A 78 6.86 11.02 12.01
CA GLN A 78 7.01 12.27 11.27
C GLN A 78 6.62 12.10 9.80
N ILE A 79 6.98 10.96 9.22
CA ILE A 79 6.67 10.63 7.82
C ILE A 79 5.16 10.49 7.61
N VAL A 80 4.48 9.81 8.54
CA VAL A 80 3.03 9.65 8.49
C VAL A 80 2.34 11.00 8.67
N GLU A 81 2.85 11.88 9.55
CA GLU A 81 2.33 13.24 9.72
C GLU A 81 2.45 14.07 8.43
N ASP A 82 3.63 14.09 7.79
CA ASP A 82 3.85 14.77 6.51
C ASP A 82 2.92 14.25 5.41
N ALA A 83 2.82 12.92 5.28
CA ALA A 83 1.97 12.28 4.29
C ALA A 83 0.49 12.62 4.54
N ASN A 84 0.06 12.58 5.79
CA ASN A 84 -1.29 12.98 6.20
C ASN A 84 -1.59 14.44 5.86
N ALA A 85 -0.64 15.36 6.05
CA ALA A 85 -0.79 16.75 5.64
C ALA A 85 -0.91 16.90 4.11
N ALA A 86 -0.16 16.12 3.33
CA ALA A 86 -0.29 16.09 1.87
C ALA A 86 -1.64 15.52 1.42
N PHE A 87 -2.17 14.52 2.12
CA PHE A 87 -3.50 13.99 1.88
C PHE A 87 -4.58 15.06 2.06
N VAL A 88 -4.59 15.78 3.19
CA VAL A 88 -5.58 16.84 3.47
C VAL A 88 -5.51 17.92 2.37
N LYS A 89 -4.30 18.38 2.03
CA LYS A 89 -4.09 19.34 0.93
C LYS A 89 -4.60 18.82 -0.42
N ALA A 90 -4.44 17.53 -0.69
CA ALA A 90 -4.93 16.92 -1.92
C ALA A 90 -6.47 16.87 -1.95
N MET A 91 -7.12 16.50 -0.83
CA MET A 91 -8.58 16.54 -0.70
C MET A 91 -9.12 17.96 -0.93
N GLU A 92 -8.54 18.96 -0.27
CA GLU A 92 -8.92 20.37 -0.43
C GLU A 92 -8.77 20.85 -1.88
N ARG A 93 -7.69 20.46 -2.57
CA ARG A 93 -7.46 20.82 -3.98
C ARG A 93 -8.58 20.32 -4.91
N TYR A 94 -9.22 19.19 -4.59
CA TYR A 94 -10.38 18.69 -5.34
C TYR A 94 -11.72 19.19 -4.78
N GLY A 95 -11.69 20.16 -3.86
CA GLY A 95 -12.87 20.77 -3.28
C GLY A 95 -13.50 19.96 -2.14
N PHE A 96 -12.78 19.02 -1.54
CA PHE A 96 -13.23 18.29 -0.34
C PHE A 96 -12.59 18.91 0.90
N GLU A 97 -13.27 19.89 1.47
CA GLU A 97 -12.79 20.67 2.62
C GLU A 97 -13.26 20.05 3.94
N GLY A 98 -12.52 20.33 5.02
CA GLY A 98 -12.88 19.91 6.38
C GLY A 98 -12.60 18.45 6.69
N VAL A 99 -11.81 17.76 5.85
CA VAL A 99 -11.37 16.38 6.09
C VAL A 99 -10.12 16.40 6.94
N ASP A 100 -10.14 15.65 8.05
CA ASP A 100 -8.99 15.41 8.88
C ASP A 100 -8.26 14.12 8.47
N ALA A 101 -6.96 14.05 8.73
CA ALA A 101 -6.17 12.88 8.43
C ALA A 101 -6.62 11.61 9.19
N PHE A 102 -7.14 11.77 10.41
CA PHE A 102 -7.67 10.69 11.22
C PHE A 102 -8.97 10.12 10.65
N ASP A 103 -9.73 10.88 9.86
CA ASP A 103 -10.98 10.42 9.24
C ASP A 103 -10.71 9.21 8.34
N ILE A 104 -9.65 9.25 7.54
CA ILE A 104 -9.27 8.12 6.68
C ILE A 104 -8.90 6.88 7.48
N VAL A 105 -8.24 7.05 8.62
CA VAL A 105 -7.85 5.92 9.47
C VAL A 105 -9.10 5.29 10.10
N ASN A 106 -10.02 6.11 10.59
CA ASN A 106 -11.27 5.65 11.21
C ASN A 106 -12.19 5.01 10.18
N THR A 107 -12.40 5.68 9.04
CA THR A 107 -13.20 5.14 7.94
C THR A 107 -12.59 3.87 7.35
N GLY A 108 -11.27 3.76 7.31
CA GLY A 108 -10.61 2.51 6.95
C GLY A 108 -10.88 1.35 7.92
N LYS A 109 -11.02 1.63 9.22
CA LYS A 109 -11.44 0.62 10.22
C LYS A 109 -12.89 0.22 10.00
N GLU A 110 -13.78 1.19 9.83
CA GLU A 110 -15.19 0.95 9.55
C GLU A 110 -15.38 0.10 8.28
N VAL A 111 -14.68 0.44 7.19
CA VAL A 111 -14.73 -0.33 5.93
C VAL A 111 -14.31 -1.78 6.17
N ARG A 112 -13.27 -2.01 6.96
CA ARG A 112 -12.82 -3.37 7.28
C ARG A 112 -13.83 -4.11 8.16
N GLU A 113 -14.44 -3.44 9.12
CA GLU A 113 -15.46 -4.03 10.01
C GLU A 113 -16.73 -4.40 9.22
N GLU A 114 -17.22 -3.50 8.37
CA GLU A 114 -18.37 -3.75 7.48
C GLU A 114 -18.09 -4.88 6.48
N LEU A 115 -16.88 -4.89 5.91
CA LEU A 115 -16.45 -5.96 5.01
C LEU A 115 -16.30 -7.27 5.78
N SER A 116 -15.78 -7.27 7.01
CA SER A 116 -15.65 -8.47 7.82
C SER A 116 -17.00 -9.05 8.22
N ALA A 117 -18.04 -8.22 8.35
CA ALA A 117 -19.39 -8.67 8.63
C ALA A 117 -20.05 -9.39 7.44
N SER A 118 -19.64 -9.05 6.22
CA SER A 118 -20.23 -9.61 4.98
C SER A 118 -19.35 -10.67 4.32
N ASP A 119 -18.04 -10.50 4.35
CA ASP A 119 -17.02 -11.35 3.74
C ASP A 119 -15.69 -11.30 4.56
N PRO A 120 -15.58 -12.17 5.58
CA PRO A 120 -14.40 -12.21 6.46
C PRO A 120 -13.10 -12.51 5.74
N GLU A 121 -13.11 -13.36 4.71
CA GLU A 121 -11.90 -13.72 3.96
C GLU A 121 -11.38 -12.52 3.17
N LYS A 122 -12.28 -11.78 2.52
CA LYS A 122 -11.91 -10.56 1.79
C LYS A 122 -11.46 -9.44 2.73
N ALA A 123 -12.08 -9.32 3.90
CA ALA A 123 -11.65 -8.34 4.91
C ALA A 123 -10.24 -8.63 5.44
N ALA A 124 -9.90 -9.91 5.64
CA ALA A 124 -8.58 -10.35 6.04
C ALA A 124 -7.52 -10.14 4.94
N GLY A 125 -7.91 -10.33 3.67
CA GLY A 125 -7.05 -10.11 2.51
C GLY A 125 -6.87 -8.64 2.09
N LEU A 126 -7.62 -7.71 2.70
CA LEU A 126 -7.61 -6.30 2.31
C LEU A 126 -6.27 -5.63 2.64
N THR A 127 -5.55 -5.22 1.59
CA THR A 127 -4.26 -4.54 1.73
C THR A 127 -4.43 -3.15 2.35
N HIS A 128 -3.33 -2.61 2.88
CA HIS A 128 -3.35 -1.26 3.43
C HIS A 128 -3.74 -0.21 2.36
N THR A 129 -3.24 -0.36 1.14
CA THR A 129 -3.54 0.53 0.01
C THR A 129 -5.01 0.50 -0.36
N GLU A 130 -5.59 -0.69 -0.57
CA GLU A 130 -7.02 -0.82 -0.90
C GLU A 130 -7.91 -0.25 0.21
N LYS A 131 -7.58 -0.54 1.47
CA LYS A 131 -8.32 0.02 2.61
C LYS A 131 -8.31 1.55 2.61
N ARG A 132 -7.15 2.16 2.33
CA ARG A 132 -7.01 3.62 2.29
C ARG A 132 -7.75 4.20 1.07
N GLU A 133 -7.67 3.57 -0.09
CA GLU A 133 -8.42 3.95 -1.29
C GLU A 133 -9.94 3.95 -1.04
N MET A 134 -10.45 2.86 -0.44
CA MET A 134 -11.87 2.75 -0.07
C MET A 134 -12.28 3.82 0.95
N ALA A 135 -11.42 4.10 1.93
CA ALA A 135 -11.68 5.14 2.92
C ALA A 135 -11.74 6.54 2.28
N ILE A 136 -10.81 6.87 1.38
CA ILE A 136 -10.80 8.14 0.65
C ILE A 136 -12.09 8.31 -0.15
N ARG A 137 -12.47 7.28 -0.92
CA ARG A 137 -13.72 7.29 -1.68
C ARG A 137 -14.92 7.54 -0.77
N ARG A 138 -14.98 6.85 0.37
CA ARG A 138 -16.11 6.96 1.31
C ARG A 138 -16.22 8.34 1.97
N GLU A 139 -15.10 8.98 2.29
CA GLU A 139 -15.11 10.37 2.75
C GLU A 139 -15.60 11.34 1.67
N MET A 140 -15.13 11.17 0.44
CA MET A 140 -15.63 11.95 -0.70
C MET A 140 -17.15 11.76 -0.89
N GLU A 141 -17.64 10.52 -0.77
CA GLU A 141 -19.08 10.18 -0.88
C GLU A 141 -19.90 10.88 0.21
N ARG A 142 -19.42 10.85 1.46
CA ARG A 142 -20.08 11.53 2.59
C ARG A 142 -20.21 13.03 2.36
N ILE A 143 -19.14 13.68 1.92
CA ILE A 143 -19.14 15.13 1.67
C ILE A 143 -20.06 15.50 0.51
N ILE A 144 -19.97 14.78 -0.60
CA ILE A 144 -20.82 15.03 -1.78
C ILE A 144 -22.29 14.78 -1.45
N LEU A 145 -22.59 13.73 -0.70
CA LEU A 145 -23.95 13.45 -0.25
C LEU A 145 -24.47 14.56 0.66
N ALA A 146 -23.68 14.98 1.65
CA ALA A 146 -24.08 16.06 2.55
C ALA A 146 -24.39 17.35 1.79
N ARG A 147 -23.54 17.73 0.82
CA ARG A 147 -23.77 18.88 -0.05
C ARG A 147 -25.05 18.72 -0.88
N LYS A 148 -25.23 17.56 -1.52
CA LYS A 148 -26.42 17.28 -2.33
C LYS A 148 -27.71 17.31 -1.52
N LEU A 149 -27.68 16.80 -0.29
CA LEU A 149 -28.83 16.85 0.60
C LEU A 149 -29.12 18.28 1.06
N GLN A 150 -28.09 19.06 1.36
CA GLN A 150 -28.26 20.48 1.69
C GLN A 150 -28.88 21.26 0.52
N GLU A 151 -28.36 21.07 -0.70
CA GLU A 151 -28.95 21.68 -1.91
C GLU A 151 -30.43 21.32 -2.08
N CYS A 152 -30.78 20.04 -1.93
CA CYS A 152 -32.17 19.59 -2.00
C CYS A 152 -33.04 20.20 -0.89
N ALA A 153 -32.49 20.36 0.32
CA ALA A 153 -33.19 20.97 1.45
C ALA A 153 -33.47 22.45 1.19
N ASP A 154 -32.48 23.17 0.67
CA ASP A 154 -32.58 24.57 0.29
C ASP A 154 -33.61 24.79 -0.83
N ASP A 155 -33.57 23.95 -1.89
CA ASP A 155 -34.52 23.98 -3.02
C ASP A 155 -35.97 23.78 -2.56
N TRP A 156 -36.18 22.99 -1.51
CA TRP A 156 -37.49 22.66 -0.97
C TRP A 156 -37.86 23.51 0.26
N ALA A 157 -37.00 24.46 0.66
CA ALA A 157 -37.13 25.27 1.86
C ALA A 157 -37.47 24.43 3.12
N THR A 158 -36.78 23.30 3.29
CA THR A 158 -36.95 22.35 4.40
C THR A 158 -35.61 22.07 5.07
N GLU A 159 -35.63 21.40 6.22
CA GLU A 159 -34.41 20.91 6.87
C GLU A 159 -33.94 19.60 6.23
N VAL A 160 -32.62 19.34 6.22
CA VAL A 160 -32.04 18.12 5.65
C VAL A 160 -32.65 16.87 6.28
N GLU A 161 -32.85 16.88 7.60
CA GLU A 161 -33.46 15.83 8.41
C GLU A 161 -34.88 15.50 7.92
N SER A 162 -35.61 16.52 7.46
CA SER A 162 -36.98 16.42 6.99
C SER A 162 -37.13 15.95 5.54
N LEU A 163 -36.02 15.78 4.81
CA LEU A 163 -36.06 15.24 3.45
C LEU A 163 -36.60 13.81 3.43
N SER A 164 -37.60 13.58 2.56
CA SER A 164 -38.21 12.27 2.41
C SER A 164 -37.25 11.25 1.76
N PRO A 165 -37.48 9.94 1.94
CA PRO A 165 -36.69 8.90 1.28
C PRO A 165 -36.69 8.97 -0.26
N ILE A 166 -37.72 9.58 -0.85
CA ILE A 166 -37.83 9.79 -2.31
C ILE A 166 -36.75 10.76 -2.81
N VAL A 167 -36.31 11.70 -1.98
CA VAL A 167 -35.22 12.64 -2.32
C VAL A 167 -33.87 12.09 -1.89
N ARG A 168 -33.79 11.48 -0.70
CA ARG A 168 -32.53 10.96 -0.14
C ARG A 168 -31.93 9.82 -0.96
N LYS A 169 -32.72 8.82 -1.36
CA LYS A 169 -32.20 7.64 -2.09
C LYS A 169 -31.56 8.01 -3.45
N PRO A 170 -32.18 8.85 -4.30
CA PRO A 170 -31.51 9.33 -5.50
C PRO A 170 -30.24 10.14 -5.21
N ALA A 171 -30.22 10.96 -4.16
CA ALA A 171 -29.03 11.72 -3.77
C ALA A 171 -27.86 10.80 -3.38
N GLU A 172 -28.11 9.73 -2.62
CA GLU A 172 -27.13 8.70 -2.28
C GLU A 172 -26.56 8.00 -3.53
N GLN A 173 -27.44 7.62 -4.45
CA GLN A 173 -27.04 6.99 -5.71
C GLN A 173 -26.21 7.94 -6.59
N TRP A 174 -26.62 9.20 -6.65
CA TRP A 174 -25.90 10.23 -7.38
C TRP A 174 -24.51 10.48 -6.77
N ALA A 175 -24.41 10.59 -5.45
CA ALA A 175 -23.14 10.83 -4.76
C ALA A 175 -22.10 9.74 -5.06
N LYS A 176 -22.53 8.47 -5.06
CA LYS A 176 -21.67 7.32 -5.44
C LYS A 176 -21.16 7.41 -6.88
N GLY A 177 -22.01 7.86 -7.80
CA GLY A 177 -21.66 8.01 -9.22
C GLY A 177 -20.87 9.29 -9.55
N ALA A 178 -20.93 10.30 -8.70
CA ALA A 178 -20.29 11.60 -8.93
C ALA A 178 -18.77 11.57 -8.72
N ILE A 179 -18.25 10.58 -7.99
CA ILE A 179 -16.82 10.51 -7.63
C ILE A 179 -16.04 9.72 -8.66
N SER A 180 -15.13 10.43 -9.33
CA SER A 180 -14.19 9.83 -10.25
C SER A 180 -13.14 8.98 -9.51
N GLU A 181 -12.95 7.74 -9.95
CA GLU A 181 -11.85 6.87 -9.51
C GLU A 181 -10.48 7.54 -9.68
N SER A 182 -10.30 8.32 -10.74
CA SER A 182 -9.04 9.02 -11.00
C SER A 182 -8.71 10.08 -9.94
N VAL A 183 -9.72 10.69 -9.32
CA VAL A 183 -9.53 11.69 -8.25
C VAL A 183 -9.14 11.00 -6.95
N VAL A 184 -9.82 9.89 -6.61
CA VAL A 184 -9.46 9.05 -5.46
C VAL A 184 -8.02 8.57 -5.58
N GLN A 185 -7.63 8.07 -6.76
CA GLN A 185 -6.27 7.61 -7.02
C GLN A 185 -5.24 8.75 -6.92
N GLN A 186 -5.54 9.94 -7.43
CA GLN A 186 -4.64 11.10 -7.32
C GLN A 186 -4.42 11.53 -5.86
N VAL A 187 -5.46 11.52 -5.04
CA VAL A 187 -5.34 11.80 -3.60
C VAL A 187 -4.51 10.74 -2.89
N LEU A 188 -4.74 9.46 -3.18
CA LEU A 188 -3.94 8.37 -2.64
C LEU A 188 -2.47 8.49 -3.06
N THR A 189 -2.21 8.76 -4.34
CA THR A 189 -0.85 8.96 -4.86
C THR A 189 -0.16 10.16 -4.21
N ALA A 190 -0.87 11.26 -3.94
CA ALA A 190 -0.28 12.39 -3.22
C ALA A 190 0.22 11.99 -1.82
N TRP A 191 -0.57 11.20 -1.08
CA TRP A 191 -0.17 10.66 0.21
C TRP A 191 1.03 9.69 0.08
N GLU A 192 0.98 8.77 -0.87
CA GLU A 192 2.05 7.78 -1.08
C GLU A 192 3.36 8.47 -1.48
N MET A 193 3.33 9.43 -2.40
CA MET A 193 4.54 10.16 -2.83
C MET A 193 5.13 10.98 -1.70
N GLU A 194 4.30 11.66 -0.91
CA GLU A 194 4.81 12.43 0.23
C GLU A 194 5.45 11.53 1.29
N ARG A 195 4.91 10.34 1.53
CA ARG A 195 5.54 9.35 2.41
C ARG A 195 6.96 9.01 1.96
N HIS A 196 7.19 8.82 0.66
CA HIS A 196 8.52 8.54 0.11
C HIS A 196 9.46 9.76 0.23
N HIS A 197 8.97 10.95 -0.13
CA HIS A 197 9.77 12.17 -0.02
C HIS A 197 10.11 12.52 1.42
N SER A 198 9.19 12.28 2.37
CA SER A 198 9.44 12.52 3.79
C SER A 198 10.42 11.51 4.36
N ALA A 199 10.32 10.23 3.97
CA ALA A 199 11.30 9.23 4.34
C ALA A 199 12.73 9.63 3.96
N GLU A 200 12.89 10.20 2.77
CA GLU A 200 14.17 10.72 2.28
C GLU A 200 14.68 11.92 3.09
N ARG A 201 13.81 12.87 3.43
CA ARG A 201 14.19 14.03 4.25
C ARG A 201 14.58 13.66 5.68
N HIS A 202 14.04 12.55 6.20
CA HIS A 202 14.17 12.17 7.61
C HIS A 202 15.03 10.93 7.85
N VAL A 203 15.83 10.50 6.88
CA VAL A 203 16.80 9.43 7.10
C VAL A 203 17.71 9.78 8.28
N PHE A 204 17.86 8.84 9.22
CA PHE A 204 18.67 9.06 10.41
C PHE A 204 20.13 9.34 10.01
N PRO A 205 20.78 10.34 10.65
CA PRO A 205 22.19 10.64 10.39
C PRO A 205 23.09 9.41 10.59
N GLY A 206 23.99 9.18 9.64
CA GLY A 206 24.99 8.11 9.71
C GLY A 206 24.48 6.70 9.39
N VAL A 207 23.17 6.49 9.17
CA VAL A 207 22.65 5.18 8.76
C VAL A 207 23.22 4.73 7.42
N ILE A 208 23.29 5.63 6.44
CA ILE A 208 23.88 5.32 5.13
C ILE A 208 25.37 4.97 5.26
N ASP A 209 26.11 5.70 6.08
CA ASP A 209 27.54 5.43 6.31
C ASP A 209 27.74 4.10 7.04
N ALA A 210 26.86 3.77 8.00
CA ALA A 210 26.87 2.48 8.67
C ALA A 210 26.60 1.32 7.70
N LEU A 211 25.60 1.45 6.82
CA LEU A 211 25.28 0.44 5.81
C LEU A 211 26.44 0.25 4.80
N LYS A 212 27.07 1.34 4.38
CA LYS A 212 28.28 1.30 3.53
C LYS A 212 29.43 0.59 4.23
N LYS A 213 29.71 0.94 5.49
CA LYS A 213 30.76 0.31 6.28
C LYS A 213 30.52 -1.19 6.47
N ILE A 214 29.28 -1.60 6.75
CA ILE A 214 28.92 -3.03 6.81
C ILE A 214 29.23 -3.72 5.48
N LYS A 215 28.92 -3.09 4.35
CA LYS A 215 29.17 -3.66 3.03
C LYS A 215 30.65 -3.72 2.67
N GLU A 216 31.45 -2.75 3.13
CA GLU A 216 32.91 -2.74 2.99
C GLU A 216 33.58 -3.83 3.83
N GLU A 217 33.18 -3.97 5.10
CA GLU A 217 33.73 -4.98 6.02
C GLU A 217 33.23 -6.39 5.70
N HIS A 218 32.06 -6.50 5.08
CA HIS A 218 31.41 -7.77 4.72
C HIS A 218 30.88 -7.75 3.27
N PRO A 219 31.75 -7.91 2.26
CA PRO A 219 31.35 -7.82 0.85
C PRO A 219 30.33 -8.89 0.44
N ASP A 220 30.35 -10.04 1.09
CA ASP A 220 29.44 -11.16 0.86
C ASP A 220 28.09 -11.05 1.63
N VAL A 221 27.82 -9.91 2.30
CA VAL A 221 26.52 -9.65 2.94
C VAL A 221 25.54 -9.02 1.94
N ILE A 222 24.34 -9.57 1.87
CA ILE A 222 23.17 -8.93 1.25
C ILE A 222 22.43 -8.16 2.32
N ILE A 223 22.15 -6.88 2.06
CA ILE A 223 21.36 -6.02 2.92
C ILE A 223 19.99 -5.84 2.26
N GLY A 224 18.93 -6.19 2.97
CA GLY A 224 17.55 -6.03 2.51
C GLY A 224 16.72 -5.24 3.51
N ALA A 225 15.87 -4.36 3.00
CA ALA A 225 14.83 -3.73 3.80
C ALA A 225 13.51 -4.46 3.58
N VAL A 226 12.76 -4.70 4.65
CA VAL A 226 11.44 -5.34 4.63
C VAL A 226 10.41 -4.29 5.06
N THR A 227 9.28 -4.19 4.37
CA THR A 227 8.20 -3.27 4.74
C THR A 227 6.85 -3.92 4.49
N ASP A 228 5.88 -3.62 5.34
CA ASP A 228 4.49 -4.08 5.20
C ASP A 228 3.70 -3.28 4.14
N GLY A 229 4.32 -2.24 3.56
CA GLY A 229 3.66 -1.30 2.64
C GLY A 229 4.34 -1.16 1.27
N ARG A 230 3.86 -0.20 0.48
CA ARG A 230 4.47 0.17 -0.81
C ARG A 230 5.69 1.08 -0.70
N ALA A 231 6.32 1.15 0.48
CA ALA A 231 7.55 1.94 0.58
C ALA A 231 8.59 1.30 -0.33
N ASN A 232 9.04 2.05 -1.32
CA ASN A 232 10.07 1.61 -2.24
C ASN A 232 11.34 2.42 -1.97
N PRO A 233 12.36 1.85 -1.33
CA PRO A 233 13.64 2.51 -1.12
C PRO A 233 14.30 2.98 -2.42
N GLN A 234 13.98 2.35 -3.56
CA GLN A 234 14.49 2.78 -4.88
C GLN A 234 13.88 4.11 -5.35
N LEU A 235 12.76 4.55 -4.76
CA LEU A 235 12.19 5.87 -5.00
C LEU A 235 12.79 6.94 -4.07
N MET A 236 13.64 6.55 -3.09
CA MET A 236 14.44 7.46 -2.26
C MET A 236 15.75 7.79 -2.98
N THR A 237 15.61 8.43 -4.15
CA THR A 237 16.65 8.51 -5.19
C THR A 237 17.90 9.31 -4.81
N PHE A 238 17.86 10.09 -3.73
CA PHE A 238 18.96 10.95 -3.31
C PHE A 238 19.73 10.41 -2.09
N THR A 239 19.30 9.28 -1.50
CA THR A 239 19.83 8.83 -0.20
C THR A 239 20.36 7.40 -0.17
N LEU A 240 19.82 6.48 -0.98
CA LEU A 240 20.21 5.05 -1.01
C LEU A 240 20.88 4.62 -2.32
#